data_AF-A0A1R3TM36-F1
#
_entry.id   AF-A0A1R3TM36-F1
#
_cell.length_a   1.000
_cell.length_b   1.000
_cell.length_c   1.000
_cell.angle_alpha   90.00
_cell.angle_beta   90.00
_cell.angle_gamma   90.00
#
_symmetry.space_group_name_H-M   'P 1'
#
loop_
_entity.id
_entity.type
_entity.pdbx_description
1 polymer ?
#
loop_
_entity_poly.entity_id
_entity_poly.type
_entity_poly.pdbx_seq_one_letter_code
_entity_poly.pdbx_strand_id
1 'polypeptide(L)' 'MAEISPLRRRMIEDMTIRNLSPATQRSYISAVRKFSRYFSRSPDLLNLDDIRTF' A
#
# COMPACT_ATOMS: atom_id res chain seq x y z
N MET A 1 1.50 -18.04 9.65
CA MET A 1 0.95 -16.95 8.82
C MET A 1 1.82 -15.72 9.05
N ALA A 2 2.34 -15.08 8.01
CA ALA A 2 3.09 -13.84 8.20
C ALA A 2 2.13 -12.77 8.78
N GLU A 3 2.54 -12.09 9.84
CA GLU A 3 1.74 -10.99 10.39
C GLU A 3 1.57 -9.88 9.36
N ILE A 4 0.37 -9.28 9.34
CA ILE A 4 0.10 -8.12 8.49
C ILE A 4 0.86 -6.91 9.03
N SER A 5 1.61 -6.21 8.17
CA SER A 5 2.31 -5.00 8.60
C SER A 5 1.33 -3.93 9.09
N PRO A 6 1.70 -3.11 10.08
CA PRO A 6 0.83 -2.04 10.58
C PRO A 6 0.33 -1.09 9.48
N LEU A 7 1.21 -0.73 8.53
CA LEU A 7 0.85 0.11 7.40
C LEU A 7 -0.21 -0.54 6.50
N ARG A 8 -0.07 -1.85 6.21
CA ARG A 8 -1.04 -2.57 5.39
C ARG A 8 -2.40 -2.69 6.08
N ARG A 9 -2.41 -2.90 7.41
CA ARG A 9 -3.64 -2.91 8.21
C ARG A 9 -4.35 -1.55 8.13
N ARG A 10 -3.61 -0.45 8.36
CA ARG A 10 -4.14 0.92 8.27
C ARG A 10 -4.75 1.22 6.89
N MET A 11 -4.07 0.84 5.82
CA MET A 11 -4.60 1.02 4.46
C MET A 11 -5.94 0.29 4.25
N ILE A 12 -6.08 -0.95 4.75
CA ILE A 12 -7.33 -1.71 4.64
C ILE A 12 -8.45 -1.04 5.44
N GLU A 13 -8.16 -0.61 6.67
CA GLU A 13 -9.11 0.08 7.54
C GLU A 13 -9.61 1.38 6.89
N ASP A 14 -8.71 2.24 6.42
CA ASP A 14 -9.06 3.51 5.77
C ASP A 14 -9.91 3.30 4.52
N MET A 15 -9.60 2.31 3.69
CA MET A 15 -10.38 1.99 2.50
C MET A 15 -11.74 1.36 2.84
N THR A 16 -11.83 0.62 3.94
CA THR A 16 -13.08 0.02 4.43
C THR A 16 -14.02 1.10 4.95
N ILE A 17 -13.50 2.06 5.74
CA ILE A 17 -14.27 3.23 6.20
C ILE A 17 -14.84 4.03 5.02
N ARG A 18 -14.10 4.10 3.90
CA ARG A 18 -14.53 4.76 2.66
C ARG A 18 -15.43 3.91 1.76
N ASN A 19 -15.87 2.73 2.20
CA ASN A 19 -16.68 1.79 1.42
C ASN A 19 -16.07 1.39 0.06
N LEU A 20 -14.73 1.34 -0.04
CA LEU A 20 -14.09 0.85 -1.26
C LEU A 20 -14.27 -0.66 -1.36
N SER A 21 -14.64 -1.11 -2.57
CA SER A 21 -14.89 -2.53 -2.83
C SER A 21 -13.65 -3.39 -2.49
N PRO A 22 -13.83 -4.68 -2.11
CA PRO A 22 -12.71 -5.57 -1.88
C PRO A 22 -11.76 -5.69 -3.10
N ALA A 23 -12.29 -5.56 -4.32
CA ALA A 23 -11.48 -5.53 -5.53
C ALA A 23 -10.58 -4.28 -5.59
N THR A 24 -11.14 -3.11 -5.29
CA THR A 24 -10.41 -1.85 -5.20
C THR A 24 -9.31 -1.91 -4.13
N GLN A 25 -9.62 -2.44 -2.95
CA GLN A 25 -8.66 -2.61 -1.87
C GLN A 25 -7.47 -3.47 -2.29
N ARG A 26 -7.73 -4.63 -2.92
CA ARG A 26 -6.68 -5.52 -3.44
C ARG A 26 -5.81 -4.83 -4.49
N SER A 27 -6.43 -4.08 -5.40
CA SER A 27 -5.71 -3.34 -6.45
C SER A 27 -4.77 -2.29 -5.85
N TYR A 28 -5.22 -1.51 -4.87
CA TYR A 28 -4.41 -0.46 -4.24
C TYR A 28 -3.25 -1.04 -3.42
N ILE A 29 -3.50 -2.12 -2.67
CA ILE A 29 -2.43 -2.84 -1.96
C ILE A 29 -1.40 -3.40 -2.94
N SER A 30 -1.85 -3.95 -4.08
CA SER A 30 -0.94 -4.44 -5.12
C SER A 30 -0.10 -3.32 -5.73
N ALA A 31 -0.70 -2.14 -5.95
CA ALA A 31 0.02 -0.96 -6.43
C ALA A 31 1.12 -0.51 -5.47
N VAL A 32 0.83 -0.41 -4.16
CA VAL A 32 1.85 -0.08 -3.14
C VAL A 32 2.95 -1.15 -3.07
N ARG A 33 2.60 -2.44 -3.20
CA ARG A 33 3.59 -3.51 -3.29
C ARG A 33 4.50 -3.36 -4.51
N LYS A 34 3.94 -3.00 -5.68
CA LYS A 34 4.72 -2.76 -6.90
C LYS A 34 5.66 -1.57 -6.73
N PHE A 35 5.17 -0.47 -6.17
CA PHE A 35 5.93 0.74 -5.87
C PHE A 35 7.10 0.46 -4.92
N SER A 36 6.83 -0.21 -3.79
CA SER A 36 7.87 -0.63 -2.84
C SER A 36 8.95 -1.51 -3.49
N ARG A 37 8.55 -2.46 -4.34
CA ARG A 37 9.49 -3.33 -5.06
C ARG A 37 10.37 -2.58 -6.06
N TYR A 38 9.85 -1.54 -6.72
CA TYR A 38 10.62 -0.75 -7.67
C TYR A 38 11.83 -0.08 -7.00
N PHE A 39 11.65 0.45 -5.79
CA PHE A 39 12.74 1.07 -5.03
C PHE A 39 13.51 0.11 -4.12
N SER A 40 13.11 -1.16 -4.04
CA SER A 40 13.65 -2.14 -3.06
C SER A 40 13.66 -1.62 -1.62
N ARG A 41 12.67 -0.79 -1.28
CA ARG A 41 12.52 -0.13 0.03
C ARG A 41 11.15 -0.43 0.59
N SER A 42 11.05 -0.48 1.92
CA SER A 42 9.77 -0.63 2.60
C SER A 42 8.87 0.58 2.31
N PRO A 43 7.54 0.41 2.09
CA PRO A 43 6.66 1.50 1.68
C PRO A 43 6.55 2.64 2.70
N ASP A 44 6.86 2.39 3.97
CA ASP A 44 6.99 3.40 5.05
C ASP A 44 8.25 4.28 4.93
N LEU A 45 9.21 3.90 4.08
CA LEU A 45 10.41 4.68 3.78
C LEU A 45 10.33 5.45 2.45
N LEU A 46 9.17 5.39 1.77
CA LEU A 46 8.95 6.06 0.49
C LEU A 46 8.07 7.29 0.66
N ASN A 47 8.31 8.30 -0.17
CA ASN A 47 7.66 9.60 -0.06
C ASN A 47 7.13 10.10 -1.42
N LEU A 48 6.68 11.37 -1.44
CA LEU A 48 6.10 12.01 -2.62
C LEU A 48 7.10 12.21 -3.76
N ASP A 49 8.39 12.41 -3.47
CA ASP A 49 9.40 12.54 -4.52
C ASP A 49 9.64 11.19 -5.19
N ASP A 50 9.62 10.08 -4.44
CA ASP A 50 9.69 8.73 -5.00
C ASP A 50 8.51 8.47 -5.97
N ILE A 51 7.31 8.97 -5.66
CA ILE A 51 6.13 8.86 -6.55
C ILE A 51 6.36 9.54 -7.89
N ARG A 52 7.06 10.68 -7.93
CA ARG A 52 7.35 11.39 -9.19
C ARG A 52 8.36 10.65 -10.07
N THR A 53 9.17 9.79 -9.46
CA THR A 53 10.24 9.03 -10.15
C THR A 53 9.84 7.60 -10.53
N PHE A 54 8.65 7.15 -10.12
CA PHE A 54 8.06 5.84 -10.44
C PHE A 54 7.14 5.90 -11.67
#